data_AF-A0A0C9SU75-F1
#
_entry.id   AF-A0A0C9SU75-F1
#
_cell.length_a   1.000
_cell.length_b   1.000
_cell.length_c   1.000
_cell.angle_alpha   90.00
_cell.angle_beta   90.00
_cell.angle_gamma   90.00
#
_symmetry.space_group_name_H-M   'P 1'
#
loop_
_entity.id
_entity.type
_entity.pdbx_description
1 polymer ?
#
loop_
_entity_poly.entity_id
_entity_poly.type
_entity_poly.pdbx_seq_one_letter_code
_entity_poly.pdbx_strand_id
1 'polypeptide(L)'
;VLYARLLGQEVVVLNSQSDAVELLEKRSQIYSDRPVIATVEPYGLKCAFGFARYGDHWRLCRRIFHQTFRANSAITFRPMQIRRARQMIVNMIDEPDQYTLHYST
;
A
#
# COMPACT_ATOMS: atom_id res chain seq x y z
N VAL A 1 2.89 -10.56 -21.37
CA VAL A 1 1.67 -9.77 -21.10
C VAL A 1 0.45 -10.64 -21.33
N LEU A 2 -0.54 -10.60 -20.44
CA LEU A 2 -1.82 -11.31 -20.60
C LEU A 2 -2.97 -10.31 -20.56
N TYR A 3 -4.06 -10.61 -21.26
CA TYR A 3 -5.29 -9.83 -21.22
C TYR A 3 -6.40 -10.64 -20.57
N ALA A 4 -7.19 -10.00 -19.70
CA ALA A 4 -8.34 -10.60 -19.05
C ALA A 4 -9.45 -9.57 -18.86
N ARG A 5 -10.69 -10.06 -18.70
CA ARG A 5 -11.83 -9.23 -18.29
C ARG A 5 -12.30 -9.66 -16.92
N LEU A 6 -12.17 -8.79 -15.92
CA LEU A 6 -12.51 -9.05 -14.52
C LEU A 6 -13.58 -8.05 -14.07
N LEU A 7 -14.70 -8.55 -13.53
CA LEU A 7 -15.80 -7.70 -13.05
C LEU A 7 -16.27 -6.64 -14.07
N GLY A 8 -16.27 -7.00 -15.37
CA GLY A 8 -16.64 -6.10 -16.45
C GLY A 8 -15.57 -5.07 -16.85
N GLN A 9 -14.40 -5.10 -16.23
CA GLN A 9 -13.26 -4.24 -16.55
C GLN A 9 -12.21 -4.99 -17.36
N GLU A 10 -11.61 -4.31 -18.33
CA GLU A 10 -10.47 -4.81 -19.09
C GLU A 10 -9.19 -4.67 -18.26
N VAL A 11 -8.45 -5.76 -18.11
CA VAL A 11 -7.25 -5.83 -17.28
C VAL A 11 -6.10 -6.40 -18.10
N VAL A 12 -4.99 -5.66 -18.12
CA VAL A 12 -3.72 -6.11 -18.70
C VAL A 12 -2.80 -6.54 -17.56
N VAL A 13 -2.40 -7.80 -17.55
CA VAL A 13 -1.48 -8.36 -16.56
C VAL A 13 -0.06 -8.35 -17.12
N LEU A 14 0.83 -7.64 -16.44
CA LEU A 14 2.26 -7.61 -16.74
C LEU A 14 2.92 -8.80 -16.05
N ASN A 15 3.49 -9.72 -16.84
CA ASN A 15 4.08 -10.97 -16.34
C ASN A 15 5.62 -10.96 -16.37
N SER A 16 6.24 -9.83 -16.71
CA SER A 16 7.68 -9.64 -16.70
C SER A 16 8.05 -8.40 -15.89
N GLN A 17 9.19 -8.46 -15.19
CA GLN A 17 9.70 -7.32 -14.45
C GLN A 17 10.08 -6.17 -15.38
N SER A 18 10.65 -6.47 -16.55
CA SER A 18 11.04 -5.46 -17.54
C SER A 18 9.85 -4.62 -18.01
N ASP A 19 8.71 -5.26 -18.31
CA ASP A 19 7.50 -4.54 -18.73
C ASP A 19 6.91 -3.73 -17.58
N ALA A 20 6.94 -4.28 -16.36
CA ALA A 20 6.47 -3.58 -15.17
C ALA A 20 7.28 -2.30 -14.89
N VAL A 21 8.61 -2.37 -14.98
CA VAL A 21 9.48 -1.20 -14.81
C VAL A 21 9.26 -0.18 -15.94
N GLU A 22 9.18 -0.64 -17.19
CA GLU A 22 8.98 0.25 -18.34
C GLU A 22 7.65 1.03 -18.25
N LEU A 23 6.56 0.35 -17.87
CA LEU A 23 5.23 0.97 -17.83
C LEU A 23 4.94 1.69 -16.51
N LEU A 24 5.21 1.06 -15.37
CA LEU A 24 4.76 1.54 -14.06
C LEU A 24 5.75 2.47 -13.36
N GLU A 25 7.02 2.47 -13.77
CA GLU A 25 8.06 3.34 -13.21
C GLU A 25 8.45 4.43 -14.20
N LYS A 26 9.06 4.06 -15.33
CA LYS A 26 9.56 5.03 -16.33
C LYS A 26 8.43 5.84 -16.97
N ARG A 27 7.27 5.20 -17.23
CA ARG A 27 6.08 5.83 -17.83
C ARG A 27 4.93 5.96 -16.85
N SER A 28 5.24 6.05 -15.56
CA SER A 28 4.26 6.13 -14.46
C SER A 28 3.23 7.24 -14.63
N GLN A 29 3.59 8.37 -15.25
CA GLN A 29 2.67 9.48 -15.50
C GLN A 29 1.54 9.14 -16.48
N ILE A 30 1.72 8.09 -17.30
CA ILE A 30 0.75 7.64 -18.31
C ILE A 30 -0.07 6.47 -17.78
N TYR A 31 0.57 5.50 -17.12
CA TYR A 31 -0.07 4.22 -16.79
C TYR A 31 -0.44 4.03 -15.31
N SER A 32 0.03 4.89 -14.40
CA SER A 32 -0.13 4.67 -12.94
C SER A 32 -1.24 5.50 -12.30
N ASP A 33 -2.26 5.96 -13.05
CA ASP A 33 -3.48 6.55 -12.48
C ASP A 33 -4.33 5.49 -11.74
N ARG A 34 -5.26 5.92 -10.88
CA ARG A 34 -6.16 5.02 -10.15
C ARG A 34 -7.54 5.01 -10.80
N PRO A 35 -8.11 3.84 -11.13
CA PRO A 35 -9.50 3.77 -11.57
C PRO A 35 -10.43 4.09 -10.39
N VAL A 36 -11.68 4.42 -10.70
CA VAL A 36 -12.72 4.53 -9.67
C VAL A 36 -13.04 3.13 -9.17
N ILE A 37 -12.74 2.88 -7.89
CA ILE A 37 -13.06 1.62 -7.21
C ILE A 37 -14.29 1.89 -6.33
N ALA A 38 -15.43 1.33 -6.72
CA ALA A 38 -16.73 1.59 -6.09
C ALA A 38 -16.76 1.25 -4.58
N THR A 39 -15.88 0.35 -4.12
CA THR A 39 -15.78 -0.03 -2.71
C THR A 39 -14.95 0.94 -1.85
N VAL A 40 -14.22 1.90 -2.42
CA VAL A 40 -13.36 2.78 -1.61
C VAL A 40 -14.15 3.63 -0.61
N GLU A 41 -15.27 4.21 -1.04
CA GLU A 41 -16.09 5.08 -0.17
C GLU A 41 -16.90 4.29 0.86
N PRO A 42 -17.63 3.21 0.52
CA PRO A 42 -18.36 2.40 1.50
C PRO A 42 -17.50 1.82 2.62
N TYR A 43 -16.23 1.53 2.34
CA TYR A 43 -15.26 1.01 3.33
C TYR A 43 -14.49 2.12 4.06
N GLY A 44 -14.84 3.40 3.86
CA GLY A 44 -14.19 4.53 4.54
C GLY A 44 -12.76 4.82 4.08
N LEU A 45 -12.32 4.25 2.94
CA LEU A 45 -10.96 4.38 2.40
C LEU A 45 -10.77 5.65 1.56
N LYS A 46 -11.76 6.54 1.50
CA LYS A 46 -11.70 7.79 0.72
C LYS A 46 -10.56 8.72 1.16
N CYS A 47 -10.15 8.67 2.44
CA CYS A 47 -9.02 9.44 2.95
C CYS A 47 -7.65 8.83 2.58
N ALA A 48 -7.62 7.56 2.15
CA ALA A 48 -6.38 6.91 1.75
C ALA A 48 -5.99 7.38 0.34
N PHE A 49 -5.07 8.35 0.28
CA PHE A 49 -4.61 8.95 -0.98
C PHE A 49 -4.03 7.95 -1.99
N GLY A 50 -3.66 6.73 -1.55
CA GLY A 50 -3.26 5.63 -2.43
C GLY A 50 -4.33 5.20 -3.44
N PHE A 51 -5.61 5.48 -3.16
CA PHE A 51 -6.75 5.27 -4.06
C PHE A 51 -7.17 6.54 -4.82
N ALA A 52 -6.58 7.69 -4.52
CA ALA A 52 -6.92 8.93 -5.21
C ALA A 52 -6.33 8.95 -6.63
N ARG A 53 -7.08 9.53 -7.56
CA ARG A 53 -6.61 9.78 -8.93
C ARG A 53 -5.40 10.70 -8.93
N TYR A 54 -4.52 10.52 -9.89
CA TYR A 54 -3.34 11.35 -10.07
C TYR A 54 -3.75 12.79 -10.36
N GLY A 55 -3.14 13.73 -9.65
CA GLY A 55 -3.49 15.14 -9.69
C GLY A 55 -2.86 15.90 -8.52
N ASP A 56 -3.19 17.18 -8.39
CA ASP A 56 -2.54 18.04 -7.39
C ASP A 56 -2.85 17.64 -5.95
N HIS A 57 -4.08 17.17 -5.69
CA HIS A 57 -4.46 16.60 -4.40
C HIS A 57 -3.57 15.40 -4.04
N TRP A 58 -3.42 14.43 -4.95
CA TRP A 58 -2.56 13.27 -4.73
C TRP A 58 -1.09 13.65 -4.52
N ARG A 59 -0.56 14.60 -5.32
CA ARG A 59 0.82 15.09 -5.20
C ARG A 59 1.06 15.76 -3.84
N LEU A 60 0.09 16.53 -3.35
CA LEU A 60 0.14 17.15 -2.04
C LEU A 60 0.16 16.10 -0.92
N CYS A 61 -0.78 15.15 -0.94
CA CYS A 61 -0.84 14.07 0.05
C CYS A 61 0.45 13.24 0.05
N ARG A 62 0.97 12.89 -1.14
CA ARG A 62 2.25 12.17 -1.27
C ARG A 62 3.40 12.97 -0.67
N ARG A 63 3.47 14.29 -0.91
CA ARG A 63 4.52 15.15 -0.34
C ARG A 63 4.50 15.13 1.18
N ILE A 64 3.32 15.30 1.77
CA ILE A 64 3.14 15.27 3.24
C ILE A 64 3.53 13.89 3.78
N PHE A 65 3.00 12.81 3.20
CA PHE A 65 3.31 11.45 3.62
C PHE A 65 4.81 11.15 3.54
N HIS A 66 5.46 11.56 2.45
CA HIS A 66 6.88 11.29 2.23
C HIS A 66 7.82 11.99 3.23
N GLN A 67 7.42 13.13 3.82
CA GLN A 67 8.22 13.79 4.85
C GLN A 67 8.45 12.89 6.08
N THR A 68 7.41 12.17 6.49
CA THR A 68 7.44 11.25 7.64
C THR A 68 8.06 9.91 7.27
N PHE A 69 7.76 9.38 6.08
CA PHE A 69 8.11 8.00 5.71
C PHE A 69 9.30 7.87 4.74
N ARG A 70 10.03 8.95 4.43
CA ARG A 70 11.32 8.84 3.71
C ARG A 70 12.34 8.03 4.52
N ALA A 71 13.30 7.41 3.84
CA ALA A 71 14.27 6.47 4.42
C ALA A 71 14.92 6.97 5.73
N ASN A 72 15.41 8.22 5.73
CA ASN A 72 16.06 8.79 6.92
C ASN A 72 15.10 9.04 8.08
N SER A 73 13.89 9.52 7.81
CA SER A 73 12.86 9.79 8.83
C SER A 73 12.32 8.48 9.41
N ALA A 74 12.15 7.45 8.57
CA ALA A 74 11.56 6.18 8.94
C ALA A 74 12.34 5.43 10.03
N ILE A 75 13.65 5.68 10.15
CA ILE A 75 14.52 5.07 11.17
C ILE A 75 14.05 5.44 12.59
N THR A 76 13.45 6.62 12.78
CA THR A 76 12.98 7.08 14.11
C THR A 76 11.86 6.20 14.69
N PHE A 77 11.14 5.45 13.85
CA PHE A 77 10.10 4.52 14.30
C PHE A 77 10.64 3.16 14.76
N ARG A 78 11.91 2.82 14.46
CA ARG A 78 12.49 1.51 14.78
C ARG A 78 12.39 1.12 16.27
N PRO A 79 12.67 2.01 17.24
CA PRO A 79 12.55 1.64 18.65
C PRO A 79 11.13 1.20 19.03
N MET A 80 10.11 1.92 18.51
CA MET A 80 8.71 1.57 18.71
C MET A 80 8.35 0.25 18.03
N GLN A 81 8.79 0.05 16.78
CA GLN A 81 8.58 -1.20 16.03
C GLN A 81 9.19 -2.41 16.74
N ILE A 82 10.44 -2.30 17.21
CA ILE A 82 11.12 -3.37 17.93
C ILE A 82 10.39 -3.70 19.24
N ARG A 83 9.93 -2.68 19.96
CA ARG A 83 9.15 -2.89 21.19
C ARG A 83 7.86 -3.68 20.91
N ARG A 84 7.10 -3.28 19.88
CA ARG A 84 5.86 -3.98 19.48
C ARG A 84 6.13 -5.40 18.99
N ALA A 85 7.19 -5.59 18.19
CA ALA A 85 7.59 -6.92 17.72
C ALA A 85 7.96 -7.86 18.88
N ARG A 86 8.68 -7.36 19.90
CA ARG A 86 8.99 -8.16 21.11
C ARG A 86 7.74 -8.53 21.89
N GLN A 87 6.81 -7.59 22.06
CA GLN A 87 5.53 -7.87 22.72
C GLN A 87 4.73 -8.94 21.97
N MET A 88 4.67 -8.83 20.65
CA MET A 88 3.98 -9.82 19.81
C MET A 88 4.56 -11.22 20.00
N ILE A 89 5.90 -11.36 20.07
CA ILE A 89 6.57 -12.65 20.29
C ILE A 89 6.21 -13.23 21.67
N VAL A 90 6.20 -12.41 22.72
CA VAL A 90 5.80 -12.87 24.07
C VAL A 90 4.36 -13.37 24.06
N ASN A 91 3.44 -12.59 23.50
CA ASN A 91 2.02 -12.98 23.43
C ASN A 91 1.82 -14.28 22.64
N MET A 92 2.59 -14.49 21.57
CA MET A 92 2.55 -15.74 20.79
C MET A 92 3.08 -16.95 21.57
N ILE A 93 4.02 -16.76 22.50
CA ILE A 93 4.53 -17.85 23.35
C ILE A 93 3.51 -18.19 24.44
N ASP A 94 2.88 -17.18 25.04
CA ASP A 94 1.93 -17.36 26.14
C ASP A 94 0.60 -17.96 25.64
N GLU A 95 0.12 -17.55 24.46
CA GLU A 95 -1.15 -18.00 23.87
C GLU A 95 -0.98 -18.38 22.38
N PRO A 96 -0.32 -19.51 22.07
CA PRO A 96 0.02 -19.90 20.70
C PRO A 96 -1.21 -20.16 19.83
N ASP A 97 -2.30 -20.63 20.42
CA ASP A 97 -3.55 -20.93 19.69
C ASP A 97 -4.35 -19.66 19.32
N GLN A 98 -4.04 -18.51 19.93
CA GLN A 98 -4.72 -17.23 19.69
C GLN A 98 -3.90 -16.27 18.80
N TYR A 99 -3.11 -16.82 17.88
CA TYR A 99 -2.18 -16.07 17.04
C TYR A 99 -2.79 -14.86 16.30
N THR A 100 -4.07 -14.92 15.92
CA THR A 100 -4.78 -13.83 15.21
C THR A 100 -4.91 -12.57 16.06
N LEU A 101 -5.07 -12.70 17.38
CA LEU A 101 -5.19 -11.56 18.29
C LEU A 101 -3.85 -10.84 18.45
N HIS A 102 -2.73 -11.53 18.28
CA HIS A 102 -1.39 -10.98 18.48
C HIS A 102 -0.98 -9.97 17.40
N TYR A 103 -1.66 -9.96 16.25
CA TYR A 103 -1.46 -8.95 15.19
C TYR A 103 -2.25 -7.66 15.39
N SER A 104 -3.15 -7.61 16.37
CA SER A 104 -4.05 -6.46 16.59
C SER A 104 -3.48 -5.40 17.54
N THR A 105 -2.24 -5.58 18.03
CA THR A 105 -1.56 -4.79 19.08
C THR A 105 -0.55 -3.76 18.55
#